data_AF-A0A7C6ZDH7-F1
#
_entry.id   AF-A0A7C6ZDH7-F1
#
_cell.length_a   1.000
_cell.length_b   1.000
_cell.length_c   1.000
_cell.angle_alpha   90.00
_cell.angle_beta   90.00
_cell.angle_gamma   90.00
#
_symmetry.space_group_name_H-M   'P 1'
#
loop_
_entity.id
_entity.type
_entity.pdbx_description
1 polymer ?
#
loop_
_entity_poly.entity_id
_entity_poly.type
_entity_poly.pdbx_seq_one_letter_code
_entity_poly.pdbx_strand_id
1 'polypeptide(L)' 'MDKTAVVLVEYWEVHPLYGKRIRRTRKVKAHDEKNETQVGDVVLLNETRPLSKEKHWRVVRVLEKRSPALVESAGGEEK' A
#
# COMPACT_ATOMS: atom_id res chain seq x y z
N MET A 1 -9.67 11.10 6.61
CA MET A 1 -9.45 10.43 5.30
C MET A 1 -10.48 9.33 5.23
N ASP A 2 -11.63 9.64 4.66
CA ASP A 2 -12.74 8.70 4.61
C ASP A 2 -12.67 7.93 3.30
N LYS A 3 -12.95 6.63 3.36
CA LYS A 3 -13.01 5.74 2.19
C LYS A 3 -11.73 5.67 1.35
N THR A 4 -10.59 5.83 2.02
CA THR A 4 -9.28 5.96 1.35
C THR A 4 -8.19 5.22 2.11
N ALA A 5 -7.54 4.28 1.45
CA ALA A 5 -6.36 3.59 1.96
C ALA A 5 -5.09 4.16 1.29
N VAL A 6 -4.02 4.33 2.08
CA VAL A 6 -2.69 4.63 1.55
C VAL A 6 -1.92 3.32 1.46
N VAL A 7 -1.55 2.94 0.25
CA VAL A 7 -0.86 1.66 -0.01
C VAL A 7 0.56 1.95 -0.46
N LEU A 8 1.50 1.18 0.05
CA LEU A 8 2.89 1.19 -0.40
C LEU A 8 3.05 0.12 -1.48
N VAL A 9 3.43 0.54 -2.68
CA VAL A 9 3.73 -0.34 -3.80
C VAL A 9 5.24 -0.42 -3.96
N GLU A 10 5.77 -1.63 -3.86
CA GLU A 10 7.17 -1.92 -4.17
C GLU A 10 7.29 -2.38 -5.62
N TYR A 11 8.30 -1.86 -6.32
CA TYR A 11 8.65 -2.32 -7.66
C TYR A 11 10.17 -2.37 -7.83
N TRP A 12 10.61 -3.20 -8.77
CA TRP A 12 12.01 -3.33 -9.12
C TRP A 12 12.31 -2.45 -10.33
N GLU A 13 13.34 -1.63 -10.21
CA GLU A 13 13.86 -0.82 -11.29
C GLU A 13 15.32 -1.21 -11.52
N VAL A 14 15.74 -1.29 -12.79
CA VAL A 14 17.13 -1.56 -13.14
C VAL A 14 17.83 -0.22 -13.32
N HIS A 15 18.94 -0.01 -12.61
CA HIS A 15 19.72 1.21 -12.81
C HIS A 15 20.22 1.28 -14.27
N PRO A 16 19.95 2.36 -15.01
CA PRO A 16 20.18 2.40 -16.46
C PRO A 16 21.65 2.20 -16.83
N LEU A 17 22.57 2.79 -16.06
CA LEU A 17 24.01 2.67 -16.33
C LEU A 17 24.65 1.38 -15.81
N TYR A 18 24.20 0.86 -14.66
CA TYR A 18 24.92 -0.19 -13.92
C TYR A 18 24.23 -1.55 -13.98
N GLY A 19 23.01 -1.65 -14.49
CA GLY A 19 22.26 -2.91 -14.56
C GLY A 19 21.86 -3.50 -13.20
N LYS A 20 22.17 -2.82 -12.08
CA LYS A 20 21.80 -3.28 -10.73
C LYS A 20 20.30 -3.16 -10.53
N ARG A 21 19.66 -4.23 -10.05
CA ARG A 21 18.26 -4.22 -9.59
C ARG A 21 18.15 -3.46 -8.27
N ILE A 22 17.35 -2.39 -8.26
CA ILE A 22 17.10 -1.53 -7.12
C ILE A 22 15.61 -1.65 -6.75
N ARG A 23 15.32 -1.80 -5.45
CA ARG A 23 13.94 -1.73 -4.93
C ARG A 23 13.54 -0.26 -4.80
N ARG A 24 12.41 0.10 -5.38
CA ARG A 24 11.77 1.42 -5.23
C ARG A 24 10.40 1.24 -4.64
N THR A 25 9.97 2.23 -3.88
CA THR A 25 8.68 2.23 -3.20
C THR A 25 7.92 3.49 -3.57
N ARG A 26 6.63 3.35 -3.92
CA ARG A 26 5.73 4.48 -4.18
C ARG A 26 4.49 4.35 -3.31
N LYS A 27 4.05 5.47 -2.72
CA LYS A 27 2.78 5.54 -2.00
C LYS A 27 1.67 5.93 -2.98
N VAL A 28 0.58 5.18 -2.97
CA VAL A 28 -0.61 5.43 -3.79
C VAL A 28 -1.85 5.51 -2.92
N LYS A 29 -2.81 6.35 -3.31
CA LYS A 29 -4.10 6.49 -2.62
C LYS A 29 -5.13 5.63 -3.34
N ALA A 30 -5.64 4.62 -2.65
CA ALA A 30 -6.66 3.72 -3.13
C ALA A 30 -8.02 4.06 -2.51
N HIS A 31 -9.08 3.91 -3.29
CA HIS A 31 -10.44 4.05 -2.83
C HIS A 31 -10.96 2.72 -2.27
N ASP A 32 -11.54 2.81 -1.07
CA ASP A 32 -12.21 1.72 -0.37
C ASP A 32 -13.54 2.27 0.17
N GLU A 33 -14.69 1.88 -0.41
CA GLU A 33 -15.98 2.43 0.01
C GLU A 33 -16.44 1.98 1.39
N LYS A 34 -15.99 0.80 1.82
CA LYS A 34 -16.45 0.13 3.04
C LYS A 34 -15.45 0.22 4.18
N ASN A 35 -14.26 0.80 3.94
CA ASN A 35 -13.15 0.86 4.91
C ASN A 35 -12.83 -0.52 5.50
N GLU A 36 -12.88 -1.57 4.66
CA GLU A 36 -12.63 -2.94 5.11
C GLU A 36 -11.13 -3.22 5.29
N THR A 37 -10.26 -2.34 4.78
CA THR A 37 -8.81 -2.48 4.85
C THR A 37 -8.23 -1.92 6.15
N GLN A 38 -7.40 -2.73 6.82
CA GLN A 38 -6.65 -2.35 8.01
C GLN A 38 -5.17 -2.09 7.69
N VAL A 39 -4.48 -1.43 8.63
CA VAL A 39 -3.04 -1.20 8.51
C VAL A 39 -2.30 -2.53 8.58
N GLY A 40 -1.48 -2.82 7.56
CA GLY A 40 -0.70 -4.05 7.49
C GLY A 40 -1.31 -5.14 6.60
N ASP A 41 -2.49 -4.92 6.03
CA ASP A 41 -3.09 -5.82 5.07
C ASP A 41 -2.40 -5.76 3.69
N VAL A 42 -2.29 -6.91 3.04
CA VAL A 42 -1.83 -6.99 1.64
C VAL A 42 -3.05 -6.93 0.73
N VAL A 43 -3.10 -5.94 -0.14
CA VAL A 43 -4.28 -5.64 -0.96
C VAL A 43 -3.96 -5.70 -2.45
N LEU A 44 -4.90 -6.19 -3.24
CA LEU A 44 -4.86 -6.10 -4.70
C LEU A 44 -5.53 -4.81 -5.15
N LEU A 45 -4.81 -4.01 -5.92
CA LEU A 45 -5.28 -2.77 -6.48
C LEU A 45 -5.65 -2.94 -7.96
N ASN A 46 -6.65 -2.19 -8.41
CA ASN A 46 -6.97 -2.03 -9.82
C ASN A 46 -7.08 -0.54 -10.16
N GLU A 47 -6.69 -0.19 -11.39
CA GLU A 47 -6.84 1.15 -11.91
C GLU A 47 -8.33 1.50 -12.11
N THR A 48 -8.65 2.77 -11.90
CA THR A 48 -10.01 3.29 -12.06
C THR A 48 -9.96 4.68 -12.68
N ARG A 49 -11.12 5.19 -13.11
CA ARG A 49 -11.27 6.61 -13.41
C ARG A 49 -10.79 7.46 -12.21
N PRO A 50 -10.21 8.64 -12.44
CA PRO A 50 -9.83 9.54 -11.35
C PRO A 50 -11.03 9.84 -10.46
N LEU A 51 -10.98 9.40 -9.20
CA LEU A 51 -12.00 9.69 -8.20
C LEU A 51 -11.70 11.00 -7.46
N SER A 52 -10.44 11.41 -7.48
CA SER A 52 -9.94 12.66 -6.93
C SER A 52 -8.60 13.00 -7.58
N LYS A 53 -7.98 14.13 -7.23
CA LYS A 53 -6.69 14.59 -7.77
C LYS A 53 -5.58 13.56 -7.71
N GLU A 54 -5.57 12.71 -6.68
CA GLU A 54 -4.51 11.71 -6.46
C GLU A 54 -5.05 10.27 -6.38
N LYS A 55 -6.37 10.07 -6.36
CA LYS A 55 -7.01 8.75 -6.16
C LYS A 55 -7.39 8.15 -7.52
N HIS A 56 -6.52 7.28 -8.01
CA HIS A 56 -6.68 6.60 -9.30
C HIS A 56 -6.76 5.07 -9.17
N TRP A 57 -6.75 4.57 -7.92
CA TRP A 57 -6.72 3.15 -7.62
C TRP A 57 -7.95 2.80 -6.79
N ARG A 58 -8.47 1.59 -6.97
CA ARG A 58 -9.49 0.99 -6.11
C ARG A 58 -8.98 -0.31 -5.50
N VAL A 59 -9.40 -0.62 -4.28
CA VAL A 59 -9.15 -1.92 -3.67
C VAL A 59 -10.12 -2.94 -4.29
N VAL A 60 -9.58 -4.05 -4.81
CA VAL A 60 -10.39 -5.14 -5.39
C VAL A 60 -10.57 -6.26 -4.39
N ARG A 61 -9.47 -6.70 -3.76
CA ARG A 61 -9.50 -7.76 -2.75
C ARG A 61 -8.40 -7.56 -1.73
N VAL A 62 -8.66 -8.02 -0.51
CA VAL A 62 -7.64 -8.23 0.50
C VAL A 62 -7.09 -9.65 0.29
N LEU A 63 -5.78 -9.77 0.09
CA LEU A 63 -5.10 -11.05 -0.12
C LEU A 63 -4.74 -11.69 1.22
N GLU A 64 -4.11 -10.90 2.10
CA GLU A 64 -3.74 -11.34 3.45
C GLU A 64 -4.28 -10.32 4.45
N LYS A 65 -5.22 -10.78 5.29
CA LYS A 65 -5.64 -10.04 6.47
C LYS A 65 -4.66 -10.36 7.58
N ARG A 66 -3.86 -9.38 8.00
CA ARG A 66 -2.98 -9.61 9.14
C ARG A 66 -3.84 -9.57 10.40
N SER A 67 -3.97 -10.70 11.09
CA SER A 67 -4.67 -10.72 12.38
C SER A 67 -3.90 -9.81 13.35
N PRO A 68 -4.55 -8.84 13.99
CA PRO A 68 -3.87 -7.81 14.79
C PRO A 68 -3.16 -8.34 16.05
N ALA A 69 -3.35 -9.60 16.42
CA ALA A 69 -2.83 -10.20 17.66
C ALA A 69 -1.28 -10.29 17.76
N LEU A 70 -0.52 -9.93 16.72
CA LEU A 70 0.96 -10.07 16.69
C LEU A 70 1.72 -8.72 16.55
N VAL A 71 1.04 -7.57 16.57
CA VAL A 71 1.65 -6.26 16.23
C VAL A 71 2.13 -5.47 17.45
N GLU A 72 1.76 -5.85 18.68
CA GLU A 72 2.06 -5.05 19.89
C GLU A 72 3.46 -5.23 20.52
N SER A 73 4.38 -5.99 19.92
CA SER A 73 5.67 -6.32 20.57
C SER A 73 6.93 -5.68 19.96
N ALA A 74 6.81 -4.66 19.10
CA ALA A 74 7.98 -4.02 18.47
C ALA A 74 7.91 -2.48 18.48
N GLY A 75 7.69 -1.90 19.66
CA GLY A 75 7.94 -0.48 19.94
C GLY A 75 9.28 -0.32 20.65
N GLY A 76 10.39 -0.45 19.93
CA GLY A 76 11.70 -0.04 20.42
C GLY A 76 11.84 1.47 20.30
N GLU A 77 11.94 2.15 21.45
CA GLU A 77 12.47 3.50 21.57
C GLU A 77 13.80 3.62 20.83
N GLU A 78 13.94 4.61 19.95
CA GLU A 78 15.25 5.18 19.64
C GLU A 78 15.19 6.70 19.82
N LYS A 79 16.19 7.16 20.56
CA LYS A 79 16.38 8.45 21.19
C LYS A 79 17.14 9.40 20.29
#